data_AF-A0A453NL26-F1
#
_entry.id   AF-A0A453NL26-F1
#
_cell.length_a   1.000
_cell.length_b   1.000
_cell.length_c   1.000
_cell.angle_alpha   90.00
_cell.angle_beta   90.00
_cell.angle_gamma   90.00
#
_symmetry.space_group_name_H-M   'P 1'
#
loop_
_entity.id
_entity.type
_entity.pdbx_description
1 polymer ?
#
loop_
_entity_poly.entity_id
_entity_poly.type
_entity_poly.pdbx_seq_one_letter_code
_entity_poly.pdbx_strand_id
1 'polypeptide(L)'
;MCVQRSILLDCEDRINVLLAIVFENYKSLDEHSITGLSELFGPISDCAAPALAPAVQIFSVLHDILSNEAQSILRSYLQAAAAKRCRRHMIETDEFMSSNNDNLLTDDMTISAAYLKMKTLCINISLEIQADIKIHDQNILPSSIDLPNIAASLYSTELCKRLKGFLSASPPSRPLQHVAELLIATANFERDLDSWQVRPVHGGVLSRELFHDYIMVWIEDTRLHLLDYCKAEKLSYPAASTTSPFVEQIYEQIRESINEYGVVINRWPQYLMSLESAIADVEREVMKALEKQYMETLMPLRDGIPKILEKHVQRLTRRQSVAPYVVPNQLGTFMNTVKRMLDVLHCRVEDILKSWASYLTIANGTTLFGEQMNSITVMLRKKYKKYLQAIVEKIV
;
A
#
# COMPACT_ATOMS: atom_id res chain seq x y z
N MET A 1 -49.81 11.97 49.22
CA MET A 1 -49.30 12.57 47.96
C MET A 1 -47.79 12.46 47.80
N CYS A 2 -46.96 12.77 48.80
CA CYS A 2 -45.49 12.70 48.64
C CYS A 2 -44.94 11.29 48.34
N VAL A 3 -45.47 10.24 49.00
CA VAL A 3 -45.01 8.85 48.80
C VAL A 3 -45.31 8.34 47.38
N GLN A 4 -46.50 8.62 46.86
CA GLN A 4 -46.89 8.19 45.50
C GLN A 4 -46.06 8.89 44.42
N ARG A 5 -45.71 10.16 44.62
CA ARG A 5 -44.82 10.91 43.73
C ARG A 5 -43.39 10.37 43.76
N SER A 6 -42.90 9.97 44.94
CA SER A 6 -41.58 9.31 45.08
C SER A 6 -41.54 7.97 44.35
N ILE A 7 -42.56 7.11 44.54
CA ILE A 7 -42.61 5.79 43.89
C ILE A 7 -42.67 5.92 42.36
N LEU A 8 -43.39 6.92 41.83
CA LEU A 8 -43.47 7.17 40.39
C LEU A 8 -42.12 7.61 39.81
N LEU A 9 -41.40 8.49 40.51
CA LEU A 9 -40.04 8.91 40.11
C LEU A 9 -39.07 7.72 40.17
N ASP A 10 -39.09 6.92 41.24
CA ASP A 10 -38.27 5.71 41.35
C ASP A 10 -38.58 4.70 40.23
N CYS A 11 -39.85 4.59 39.83
CA CYS A 11 -40.26 3.75 38.69
C CYS A 11 -39.73 4.30 37.37
N GLU A 12 -39.85 5.61 37.13
CA GLU A 12 -39.33 6.28 35.93
C GLU A 12 -37.81 6.08 35.80
N ASP A 13 -37.07 6.29 36.89
CA ASP A 13 -35.61 6.08 36.93
C ASP A 13 -35.25 4.64 36.59
N ARG A 14 -35.95 3.65 37.15
CA ARG A 14 -35.72 2.23 36.84
C ARG A 14 -36.04 1.88 35.38
N ILE A 15 -37.07 2.49 34.80
CA ILE A 15 -37.39 2.30 33.38
C ILE A 15 -36.29 2.92 32.51
N ASN A 16 -35.81 4.13 32.83
CA ASN A 16 -34.71 4.75 32.11
C ASN A 16 -33.42 3.91 32.15
N VAL A 17 -33.10 3.31 33.29
CA VAL A 17 -31.96 2.37 33.41
C VAL A 17 -32.16 1.15 32.52
N LEU A 18 -33.36 0.56 32.47
CA LEU A 18 -33.64 -0.57 31.59
C LEU A 18 -33.57 -0.19 30.11
N LEU A 19 -34.08 0.98 29.73
CA LEU A 19 -33.97 1.50 28.36
C LEU A 19 -32.50 1.70 27.95
N ALA A 20 -31.68 2.26 28.85
CA ALA A 20 -30.24 2.36 28.62
C ALA A 20 -29.63 0.98 28.37
N ILE A 21 -29.92 -0.03 29.20
CA ILE A 21 -29.43 -1.41 29.00
C ILE A 21 -29.87 -1.97 27.64
N VAL A 22 -31.12 -1.75 27.23
CA VAL A 22 -31.63 -2.25 25.94
C VAL A 22 -30.92 -1.57 24.76
N PHE A 23 -30.86 -0.24 24.75
CA PHE A 23 -30.24 0.52 23.66
C PHE A 23 -28.73 0.35 23.61
N GLU A 24 -28.04 0.21 24.75
CA GLU A 24 -26.61 -0.06 24.80
C GLU A 24 -26.23 -1.48 24.36
N ASN A 25 -27.21 -2.37 24.19
CA ASN A 25 -26.99 -3.76 23.83
C ASN A 25 -27.89 -4.24 22.68
N TYR A 26 -28.41 -3.35 21.82
CA TYR A 26 -29.44 -3.69 20.83
C TYR A 26 -29.09 -4.86 19.88
N LYS A 27 -27.80 -5.10 19.57
CA LYS A 27 -27.35 -6.27 18.77
C LYS A 27 -27.17 -7.56 19.57
N SER A 28 -27.19 -7.49 20.89
CA SER A 28 -26.95 -8.59 21.81
C SER A 28 -28.21 -9.00 22.58
N LEU A 29 -29.36 -8.38 22.30
CA LEU A 29 -30.64 -8.75 22.90
C LEU A 29 -31.04 -10.16 22.45
N ASP A 30 -31.38 -11.02 23.42
CA ASP A 30 -31.81 -12.39 23.17
C ASP A 30 -32.95 -12.78 24.10
N GLU A 31 -34.08 -13.16 23.53
CA GLU A 31 -35.29 -13.57 24.24
C GLU A 31 -35.16 -14.93 24.93
N HIS A 32 -34.19 -15.75 24.50
CA HIS A 32 -33.93 -17.06 25.08
C HIS A 32 -32.99 -17.00 26.29
N SER A 33 -32.38 -15.85 26.54
CA SER A 33 -31.47 -15.63 27.67
C SER A 33 -32.22 -15.18 28.92
N ILE A 34 -31.84 -15.72 30.09
CA ILE A 34 -32.42 -15.34 31.39
C ILE A 34 -32.19 -13.85 31.69
N THR A 35 -31.07 -13.29 31.21
CA THR A 35 -30.74 -11.87 31.39
C THR A 35 -31.30 -10.99 30.27
N GLY A 36 -31.88 -11.57 29.22
CA GLY A 36 -32.27 -10.87 27.99
C GLY A 36 -31.09 -10.51 27.07
N LEU A 37 -29.87 -10.96 27.40
CA LEU A 37 -28.65 -10.68 26.66
C LEU A 37 -27.92 -11.97 26.28
N SER A 38 -27.44 -12.05 25.04
CA SER A 38 -26.60 -13.14 24.56
C SER A 38 -25.22 -13.10 25.21
N GLU A 39 -24.85 -14.17 25.91
CA GLU A 39 -23.53 -14.34 26.55
C GLU A 39 -22.44 -14.79 25.55
N LEU A 40 -22.82 -15.43 24.44
CA LEU A 40 -21.90 -16.02 23.46
C LEU A 40 -21.73 -15.13 22.22
N PHE A 41 -20.56 -15.28 21.58
CA PHE A 41 -20.27 -14.74 20.25
C PHE A 41 -21.13 -15.47 19.21
N GLY A 42 -22.38 -15.03 19.06
CA GLY A 42 -23.22 -15.42 17.94
C GLY A 42 -22.78 -14.73 16.64
N PRO A 43 -23.24 -15.23 15.48
CA PRO A 43 -23.14 -14.48 14.24
C PRO A 43 -23.74 -13.08 14.42
N ILE A 44 -23.21 -12.10 13.68
CA ILE A 44 -23.73 -10.72 13.72
C ILE A 44 -25.20 -10.77 13.32
N SER A 45 -26.09 -10.39 14.25
CA SER A 45 -27.52 -10.34 13.96
C SER A 45 -27.80 -9.21 12.99
N ASP A 46 -28.35 -9.56 11.84
CA ASP A 46 -28.77 -8.64 10.78
C ASP A 46 -30.20 -8.11 10.99
N CYS A 47 -30.88 -8.54 12.06
CA CYS A 47 -32.24 -8.13 12.38
C CYS A 47 -32.30 -7.47 13.76
N ALA A 48 -33.19 -6.49 13.89
CA ALA A 48 -33.49 -5.92 15.19
C ALA A 48 -34.16 -6.98 16.08
N ALA A 49 -33.71 -7.05 17.33
CA ALA A 49 -34.37 -7.90 18.30
C ALA A 49 -35.81 -7.42 18.55
N PRO A 50 -36.78 -8.32 18.79
CA PRO A 50 -38.18 -7.91 18.92
C PRO A 50 -38.43 -6.98 20.12
N ALA A 51 -37.56 -7.03 21.14
CA ALA A 51 -37.58 -6.11 22.28
C ALA A 51 -37.23 -4.65 21.93
N LEU A 52 -36.56 -4.38 20.80
CA LEU A 52 -36.08 -3.04 20.45
C LEU A 52 -37.24 -2.08 20.11
N ALA A 53 -38.24 -2.53 19.34
CA ALA A 53 -39.36 -1.68 18.94
C ALA A 53 -40.23 -1.24 20.13
N PRO A 54 -40.64 -2.12 21.07
CA PRO A 54 -41.30 -1.71 22.31
C PRO A 54 -40.45 -0.75 23.15
N ALA A 55 -39.13 -0.93 23.22
CA ALA A 55 -38.26 -0.03 23.96
C ALA A 55 -38.25 1.38 23.36
N VAL A 56 -38.22 1.52 22.02
CA VAL A 56 -38.36 2.82 21.36
C VAL A 56 -39.72 3.46 21.68
N GLN A 57 -40.81 2.69 21.67
CA GLN A 57 -42.14 3.20 22.02
C GLN A 57 -42.20 3.71 23.47
N ILE A 58 -41.62 2.98 24.42
CA ILE A 58 -41.57 3.42 25.83
C ILE A 58 -40.72 4.68 25.96
N PHE A 59 -39.56 4.73 25.31
CA PHE A 59 -38.71 5.93 25.28
C PHE A 59 -39.46 7.13 24.70
N SER A 60 -40.29 6.92 23.68
CA SER A 60 -41.14 7.94 23.03
C SER A 60 -42.20 8.54 23.94
N VAL A 61 -42.69 7.75 24.91
CA VAL A 61 -43.72 8.18 25.87
C VAL A 61 -43.09 8.94 27.03
N LEU A 62 -41.89 8.54 27.45
CA LEU A 62 -41.17 9.17 28.56
C LEU A 62 -40.43 10.44 28.15
N HIS A 63 -39.96 10.50 26.91
CA HIS A 63 -39.13 11.59 26.41
C HIS A 63 -39.74 12.24 25.18
N ASP A 64 -39.64 13.56 25.07
CA ASP A 64 -39.98 14.26 23.83
C ASP A 64 -38.89 13.97 22.77
N ILE A 65 -39.15 13.03 21.86
CA ILE A 65 -38.20 12.61 20.80
C ILE A 65 -37.82 13.75 19.85
N LEU A 66 -38.66 14.78 19.74
CA LEU A 66 -38.35 15.93 18.91
C LEU A 66 -37.36 16.88 19.59
N SER A 67 -37.20 16.76 20.91
CA SER A 67 -36.21 17.53 21.67
C SER A 67 -34.78 17.06 21.37
N ASN A 68 -33.86 18.02 21.30
CA ASN A 68 -32.43 17.72 21.11
C ASN A 68 -31.85 16.89 22.27
N GLU A 69 -32.39 17.05 23.48
CA GLU A 69 -31.94 16.34 24.67
C GLU A 69 -32.24 14.84 24.58
N ALA A 70 -33.48 14.46 24.30
CA ALA A 70 -33.87 13.07 24.13
C ALA A 70 -33.11 12.39 22.99
N GLN A 71 -32.94 13.09 21.86
CA GLN A 71 -32.13 12.58 20.75
C GLN A 71 -30.67 12.39 21.13
N SER A 72 -30.08 13.31 21.89
CA SER A 72 -28.71 13.20 22.38
C SER A 72 -28.54 12.00 23.30
N ILE A 73 -29.49 11.77 24.21
CA ILE A 73 -29.50 10.62 25.12
C ILE A 73 -29.54 9.31 24.30
N LEU A 74 -30.48 9.18 23.36
CA LEU A 74 -30.60 7.98 22.54
C LEU A 74 -29.34 7.75 21.67
N ARG A 75 -28.77 8.81 21.09
CA ARG A 75 -27.49 8.74 20.37
C ARG A 75 -26.36 8.25 21.28
N SER A 76 -26.30 8.72 22.52
CA SER A 76 -25.25 8.33 23.47
C SER A 76 -25.31 6.83 23.82
N TYR A 77 -26.52 6.26 23.97
CA TYR A 77 -26.68 4.82 24.20
C TYR A 77 -26.22 4.00 23.00
N LEU A 78 -26.57 4.43 21.78
CA LEU A 78 -26.15 3.75 20.55
C LEU A 78 -24.63 3.86 20.32
N GLN A 79 -24.03 5.00 20.67
CA GLN A 79 -22.57 5.16 20.68
C GLN A 79 -21.90 4.23 21.69
N ALA A 80 -22.45 4.11 22.90
CA ALA A 80 -21.94 3.19 23.91
C ALA A 80 -22.08 1.72 23.45
N ALA A 81 -23.17 1.36 22.78
CA ALA A 81 -23.34 0.04 22.16
C ALA A 81 -22.26 -0.23 21.09
N ALA A 82 -22.06 0.73 20.19
CA ALA A 82 -21.03 0.63 19.16
C ALA A 82 -19.64 0.50 19.79
N ALA A 83 -19.33 1.29 20.83
CA ALA A 83 -18.07 1.22 21.56
C ALA A 83 -17.83 -0.16 22.20
N LYS A 84 -18.84 -0.73 22.87
CA LYS A 84 -18.78 -2.08 23.46
C LYS A 84 -18.48 -3.14 22.40
N ARG A 85 -19.19 -3.08 21.27
CA ARG A 85 -19.00 -4.02 20.15
C ARG A 85 -17.62 -3.85 19.49
N CYS A 86 -17.16 -2.61 19.31
CA CYS A 86 -15.85 -2.28 18.78
C CYS A 86 -14.74 -2.86 19.66
N ARG A 87 -14.81 -2.57 20.97
CA ARG A 87 -13.84 -3.06 21.96
C ARG A 87 -13.76 -4.57 21.95
N ARG A 88 -14.90 -5.26 21.82
CA ARG A 88 -14.96 -6.72 21.77
C ARG A 88 -14.18 -7.30 20.57
N HIS A 89 -14.37 -6.76 19.37
CA HIS A 89 -13.60 -7.18 18.19
C HIS A 89 -12.10 -6.84 18.30
N MET A 90 -11.77 -5.80 19.06
CA MET A 90 -10.40 -5.35 19.26
C MET A 90 -9.60 -6.22 20.24
N ILE A 91 -10.22 -7.00 21.12
CA ILE A 91 -9.52 -7.81 22.14
C ILE A 91 -8.51 -8.76 21.51
N GLU A 92 -8.89 -9.44 20.41
CA GLU A 92 -8.03 -10.42 19.73
C GLU A 92 -6.77 -9.81 19.10
N THR A 93 -6.73 -8.49 18.96
CA THR A 93 -5.60 -7.74 18.38
C THR A 93 -4.88 -6.87 19.41
N ASP A 94 -5.33 -6.85 20.68
CA ASP A 94 -4.67 -6.09 21.74
C ASP A 94 -3.25 -6.60 22.00
N GLU A 95 -2.98 -7.89 21.75
CA GLU A 95 -1.65 -8.49 21.89
C GLU A 95 -0.60 -7.82 21.00
N PHE A 96 -0.98 -7.23 19.86
CA PHE A 96 -0.05 -6.57 18.94
C PHE A 96 0.20 -5.10 19.25
N MET A 97 -0.56 -4.52 20.18
CA MET A 97 -0.50 -3.09 20.50
C MET A 97 0.50 -2.77 21.63
N SER A 98 1.10 -3.78 22.26
CA SER A 98 2.03 -3.60 23.38
C SER A 98 3.47 -3.39 22.90
N SER A 99 4.16 -2.38 23.44
CA SER A 99 5.54 -2.02 23.11
C SER A 99 6.60 -3.02 23.61
N ASN A 100 6.20 -4.11 24.26
CA ASN A 100 7.11 -5.14 24.79
C ASN A 100 7.28 -6.36 23.85
N ASN A 101 6.79 -6.26 22.61
CA ASN A 101 6.75 -7.36 21.66
C ASN A 101 7.99 -7.49 20.76
N ASP A 102 9.10 -6.83 21.09
CA ASP A 102 10.37 -6.94 20.33
C ASP A 102 10.82 -8.41 20.14
N ASN A 103 10.42 -9.32 21.04
CA ASN A 103 10.71 -10.76 20.93
C ASN A 103 9.59 -11.57 20.24
N LEU A 104 8.37 -11.06 20.10
CA LEU A 104 7.21 -11.81 19.57
C LEU A 104 7.11 -11.76 18.04
N LEU A 105 7.65 -10.72 17.41
CA LEU A 105 7.51 -10.43 15.98
C LEU A 105 8.82 -10.62 15.21
N THR A 106 9.60 -11.62 15.58
CA THR A 106 10.86 -11.96 14.89
C THR A 106 10.70 -13.11 13.88
N ASP A 107 9.58 -13.82 13.94
CA ASP A 107 9.27 -14.96 13.07
C ASP A 107 8.25 -14.58 11.98
N ASP A 108 8.58 -14.91 10.72
CA ASP A 108 7.78 -14.56 9.54
C ASP A 108 6.34 -15.11 9.60
N MET A 109 6.16 -16.30 10.21
CA MET A 109 4.83 -16.90 10.35
C MET A 109 3.97 -16.11 11.34
N THR A 110 4.59 -15.65 12.43
CA THR A 110 3.93 -14.83 13.45
C THR A 110 3.54 -13.45 12.91
N ILE A 111 4.41 -12.81 12.10
CA ILE A 111 4.09 -11.56 11.41
C ILE A 111 2.91 -11.76 10.44
N SER A 112 2.97 -12.79 9.60
CA SER A 112 1.88 -13.08 8.66
C SER A 112 0.54 -13.31 9.36
N ALA A 113 0.53 -14.00 10.51
CA ALA A 113 -0.67 -14.23 11.31
C ALA A 113 -1.22 -12.93 11.91
N ALA A 114 -0.35 -12.02 12.37
CA ALA A 114 -0.75 -10.73 12.91
C ALA A 114 -1.44 -9.85 11.86
N TYR A 115 -0.86 -9.76 10.65
CA TYR A 115 -1.47 -9.04 9.52
C TYR A 115 -2.81 -9.66 9.11
N LEU A 116 -2.92 -10.99 9.11
CA LEU A 116 -4.16 -11.68 8.82
C LEU A 116 -5.25 -11.40 9.87
N LYS A 117 -4.91 -11.33 11.17
CA LYS A 117 -5.85 -10.93 12.22
C LYS A 117 -6.32 -9.48 12.04
N MET A 118 -5.42 -8.56 11.69
CA MET A 118 -5.80 -7.17 11.41
C MET A 118 -6.72 -7.05 10.18
N LYS A 119 -6.50 -7.88 9.15
CA LYS A 119 -7.39 -7.97 7.99
C LYS A 119 -8.78 -8.46 8.41
N THR A 120 -8.85 -9.51 9.22
CA THR A 120 -10.12 -10.04 9.76
C THR A 120 -10.84 -8.98 10.59
N LEU A 121 -10.12 -8.17 11.38
CA LEU A 121 -10.70 -7.04 12.10
C LEU A 121 -11.38 -6.03 11.15
N CYS A 122 -10.73 -5.63 10.05
CA CYS A 122 -11.34 -4.74 9.05
C CYS A 122 -12.66 -5.33 8.50
N ILE A 123 -12.67 -6.63 8.19
CA ILE A 123 -13.85 -7.33 7.66
C ILE A 123 -14.96 -7.39 8.71
N ASN A 124 -14.64 -7.77 9.94
CA ASN A 124 -15.62 -7.88 11.02
C ASN A 124 -16.28 -6.53 11.33
N ILE A 125 -15.49 -5.45 11.35
CA ILE A 125 -16.02 -4.09 11.55
C ILE A 125 -16.89 -3.64 10.37
N SER A 126 -16.52 -3.99 9.13
CA SER A 126 -17.36 -3.78 7.94
C SER A 126 -18.72 -4.48 8.09
N LEU A 127 -18.72 -5.75 8.51
CA LEU A 127 -19.94 -6.53 8.73
C LEU A 127 -20.81 -5.97 9.87
N GLU A 128 -20.21 -5.42 10.93
CA GLU A 128 -20.97 -4.74 11.99
C GLU A 128 -21.76 -3.55 11.45
N ILE A 129 -21.14 -2.74 10.58
CA ILE A 129 -21.81 -1.58 9.96
C ILE A 129 -22.93 -2.04 9.02
N GLN A 130 -22.71 -3.11 8.25
CA GLN A 130 -23.75 -3.67 7.40
C GLN A 130 -24.97 -4.14 8.21
N ALA A 131 -24.74 -4.77 9.36
CA ALA A 131 -25.83 -5.12 10.26
C ALA A 131 -26.55 -3.88 10.81
N ASP A 132 -25.82 -2.80 11.10
CA ASP A 132 -26.42 -1.52 11.50
C ASP A 132 -27.30 -0.91 10.42
N ILE A 133 -26.87 -0.99 9.16
CA ILE A 133 -27.68 -0.57 8.00
C ILE A 133 -28.97 -1.40 7.94
N LYS A 134 -28.86 -2.73 8.01
CA LYS A 134 -30.04 -3.61 7.97
C LYS A 134 -31.01 -3.38 9.13
N ILE A 135 -30.50 -3.14 10.33
CA ILE A 135 -31.33 -2.82 11.51
C ILE A 135 -32.00 -1.46 11.33
N HIS A 136 -31.27 -0.47 10.80
CA HIS A 136 -31.80 0.87 10.53
C HIS A 136 -32.93 0.85 9.48
N ASP A 137 -32.77 0.06 8.42
CA ASP A 137 -33.75 -0.09 7.34
C ASP A 137 -35.08 -0.72 7.78
N GLN A 138 -35.14 -1.31 8.98
CA GLN A 138 -36.39 -1.78 9.59
C GLN A 138 -37.25 -0.63 10.16
N ASN A 139 -36.77 0.62 10.12
CA ASN A 139 -37.49 1.83 10.51
C ASN A 139 -38.00 1.80 11.97
N ILE A 140 -37.25 1.15 12.86
CA ILE A 140 -37.60 1.03 14.29
C ILE A 140 -37.18 2.28 15.07
N LEU A 141 -36.06 2.89 14.69
CA LEU A 141 -35.52 4.08 15.36
C LEU A 141 -36.19 5.37 14.83
N PRO A 142 -36.26 6.44 15.63
CA PRO A 142 -36.75 7.73 15.16
C PRO A 142 -35.93 8.26 13.97
N SER A 143 -36.58 8.97 13.05
CA SER A 143 -35.93 9.50 11.82
C SER A 143 -34.77 10.47 12.08
N SER A 144 -34.66 11.01 13.29
CA SER A 144 -33.53 11.85 13.73
C SER A 144 -32.27 11.05 14.05
N ILE A 145 -32.35 9.72 14.15
CA ILE A 145 -31.27 8.82 14.51
C ILE A 145 -30.78 8.08 13.28
N ASP A 146 -29.57 8.40 12.85
CA ASP A 146 -28.88 7.72 11.77
C ASP A 146 -27.91 6.70 12.38
N LEU A 147 -28.42 5.49 12.63
CA LEU A 147 -27.65 4.43 13.27
C LEU A 147 -26.38 4.07 12.48
N PRO A 148 -26.42 3.89 11.14
CA PRO A 148 -25.23 3.58 10.36
C PRO A 148 -24.14 4.63 10.50
N ASN A 149 -24.48 5.92 10.41
CA ASN A 149 -23.49 6.99 10.56
C ASN A 149 -22.90 7.08 11.97
N ILE A 150 -23.73 6.89 13.01
CA ILE A 150 -23.27 6.88 14.41
C ILE A 150 -22.25 5.75 14.62
N ALA A 151 -22.58 4.53 14.21
CA ALA A 151 -21.74 3.37 14.40
C ALA A 151 -20.49 3.43 13.52
N ALA A 152 -20.63 3.73 12.23
CA ALA A 152 -19.52 3.80 11.28
C ALA A 152 -18.50 4.89 11.65
N SER A 153 -18.96 6.04 12.17
CA SER A 153 -18.06 7.09 12.66
C SER A 153 -17.16 6.61 13.80
N LEU A 154 -17.73 5.90 14.77
CA LEU A 154 -16.97 5.37 15.90
C LEU A 154 -16.03 4.25 15.44
N TYR A 155 -16.55 3.29 14.68
CA TYR A 155 -15.81 2.15 14.17
C TYR A 155 -14.64 2.56 13.29
N SER A 156 -14.85 3.47 12.34
CA SER A 156 -13.80 3.96 11.43
C SER A 156 -12.68 4.67 12.20
N THR A 157 -13.03 5.48 13.20
CA THR A 157 -12.04 6.20 14.03
C THR A 157 -11.19 5.24 14.86
N GLU A 158 -11.83 4.30 15.55
CA GLU A 158 -11.11 3.34 16.40
C GLU A 158 -10.31 2.32 15.58
N LEU A 159 -10.83 1.89 14.42
CA LEU A 159 -10.09 1.05 13.47
C LEU A 159 -8.86 1.78 12.92
N CYS A 160 -8.99 3.06 12.55
CA CYS A 160 -7.86 3.86 12.08
C CYS A 160 -6.76 3.98 13.14
N LYS A 161 -7.11 4.30 14.40
CA LYS A 161 -6.16 4.32 15.52
C LYS A 161 -5.47 2.97 15.70
N ARG A 162 -6.23 1.89 15.63
CA ARG A 162 -5.73 0.52 15.77
C ARG A 162 -4.74 0.15 14.66
N LEU A 163 -5.08 0.42 13.41
CA LEU A 163 -4.21 0.18 12.25
C LEU A 163 -2.93 1.01 12.34
N LYS A 164 -3.01 2.30 12.70
CA LYS A 164 -1.82 3.15 12.89
C LYS A 164 -0.89 2.61 13.96
N GLY A 165 -1.43 2.22 15.11
CA GLY A 165 -0.63 1.63 16.19
C GLY A 165 0.02 0.31 15.78
N PHE A 166 -0.72 -0.56 15.10
CA PHE A 166 -0.21 -1.84 14.60
C PHE A 166 0.91 -1.65 13.57
N LEU A 167 0.71 -0.81 12.55
CA LEU A 167 1.72 -0.56 11.52
C LEU A 167 2.97 0.14 12.09
N SER A 168 2.81 0.91 13.18
CA SER A 168 3.95 1.50 13.88
C SER A 168 4.74 0.46 14.69
N ALA A 169 4.06 -0.49 15.33
CA ALA A 169 4.68 -1.57 16.10
C ALA A 169 5.24 -2.70 15.23
N SER A 170 4.66 -2.90 14.04
CA SER A 170 4.99 -3.99 13.11
C SER A 170 5.10 -3.42 11.70
N PRO A 171 6.11 -2.57 11.41
CA PRO A 171 6.21 -1.88 10.13
C PRO A 171 6.38 -2.89 8.99
N PRO A 172 5.55 -2.80 7.94
CA PRO A 172 5.70 -3.66 6.77
C PRO A 172 6.99 -3.31 6.03
N SER A 173 7.78 -4.33 5.68
CA SER A 173 9.06 -4.15 4.99
C SER A 173 8.94 -4.08 3.46
N ARG A 174 7.95 -4.77 2.90
CA ARG A 174 7.66 -4.87 1.45
C ARG A 174 6.17 -5.14 1.23
N PRO A 175 5.63 -4.97 0.01
CA PRO A 175 4.25 -5.34 -0.33
C PRO A 175 4.07 -6.88 -0.46
N LEU A 176 4.48 -7.62 0.58
CA LEU A 176 4.28 -9.08 0.69
C LEU A 176 2.79 -9.43 0.69
N GLN A 177 2.45 -10.69 0.40
CA GLN A 177 1.06 -11.13 0.27
C GLN A 177 0.19 -10.75 1.48
N HIS A 178 0.63 -11.03 2.72
CA HIS A 178 -0.15 -10.70 3.92
C HIS A 178 -0.32 -9.18 4.14
N VAL A 179 0.68 -8.37 3.78
CA VAL A 179 0.60 -6.91 3.79
C VAL A 179 -0.39 -6.42 2.73
N ALA A 180 -0.28 -6.97 1.52
CA ALA A 180 -1.15 -6.66 0.39
C ALA A 180 -2.62 -6.98 0.70
N GLU A 181 -2.89 -8.10 1.37
CA GLU A 181 -4.25 -8.47 1.79
C GLU A 181 -4.84 -7.50 2.83
N LEU A 182 -4.04 -7.04 3.80
CA LEU A 182 -4.47 -6.02 4.77
C LEU A 182 -4.72 -4.66 4.08
N LEU A 183 -3.83 -4.25 3.19
CA LEU A 183 -3.96 -3.04 2.38
C LEU A 183 -5.25 -3.09 1.55
N ILE A 184 -5.53 -4.23 0.90
CA ILE A 184 -6.77 -4.47 0.15
C ILE A 184 -8.00 -4.33 1.06
N ALA A 185 -8.01 -4.98 2.23
CA ALA A 185 -9.14 -4.95 3.15
C ALA A 185 -9.40 -3.54 3.69
N THR A 186 -8.34 -2.80 4.02
CA THR A 186 -8.43 -1.41 4.51
C THR A 186 -8.99 -0.48 3.43
N ALA A 187 -8.51 -0.60 2.19
CA ALA A 187 -9.01 0.18 1.06
C ALA A 187 -10.44 -0.20 0.66
N ASN A 188 -10.82 -1.48 0.79
CA ASN A 188 -12.19 -1.90 0.57
C ASN A 188 -13.11 -1.33 1.65
N PHE A 189 -12.70 -1.35 2.92
CA PHE A 189 -13.46 -0.73 4.01
C PHE A 189 -13.75 0.75 3.76
N GLU A 190 -12.75 1.54 3.34
CA GLU A 190 -12.95 2.95 2.97
C GLU A 190 -13.95 3.10 1.81
N ARG A 191 -13.82 2.29 0.75
CA ARG A 191 -14.75 2.31 -0.39
C ARG A 191 -16.17 1.89 0.01
N ASP A 192 -16.29 0.92 0.91
CA ASP A 192 -17.56 0.43 1.40
C ASP A 192 -18.30 1.53 2.15
N LEU A 193 -17.61 2.29 3.02
CA LEU A 193 -18.19 3.46 3.72
C LEU A 193 -18.75 4.49 2.74
N ASP A 194 -17.99 4.82 1.69
CA ASP A 194 -18.44 5.73 0.63
C ASP A 194 -19.69 5.18 -0.08
N SER A 195 -19.70 3.87 -0.40
CA SER A 195 -20.81 3.21 -1.08
C SER A 195 -22.10 3.20 -0.25
N TRP A 196 -21.96 3.14 1.08
CA TRP A 196 -23.07 3.19 2.03
C TRP A 196 -23.49 4.62 2.38
N GLN A 197 -22.91 5.63 1.75
CA GLN A 197 -23.19 7.05 2.00
C GLN A 197 -22.94 7.46 3.45
N VAL A 198 -21.99 6.81 4.13
CA VAL A 198 -21.53 7.24 5.45
C VAL A 198 -20.80 8.58 5.29
N ARG A 199 -21.12 9.53 6.15
CA ARG A 199 -20.51 10.86 6.14
C ARG A 199 -19.01 10.75 6.38
N PRO A 200 -18.17 11.56 5.71
CA PRO A 200 -16.75 11.59 5.96
C PRO A 200 -16.45 11.81 7.44
N VAL A 201 -15.66 10.92 8.02
CA VAL A 201 -15.35 10.91 9.45
C VAL A 201 -13.97 11.51 9.66
N HIS A 202 -13.88 12.58 10.45
CA HIS A 202 -12.59 13.13 10.82
C HIS A 202 -11.81 12.12 11.69
N GLY A 203 -10.60 11.77 11.28
CA GLY A 203 -9.78 10.74 11.94
C GLY A 203 -10.18 9.30 11.62
N GLY A 204 -11.10 9.09 10.67
CA GLY A 204 -11.45 7.77 10.14
C GLY A 204 -10.34 7.14 9.29
N VAL A 205 -10.63 5.96 8.75
CA VAL A 205 -9.70 5.21 7.88
C VAL A 205 -9.53 5.94 6.55
N LEU A 206 -8.30 6.36 6.27
CA LEU A 206 -7.86 6.85 4.95
C LEU A 206 -6.74 5.91 4.48
N SER A 207 -7.09 4.93 3.65
CA SER A 207 -6.21 3.80 3.37
C SER A 207 -4.91 4.26 2.69
N ARG A 208 -4.98 5.22 1.78
CA ARG A 208 -3.78 5.77 1.13
C ARG A 208 -2.81 6.41 2.13
N GLU A 209 -3.33 7.21 3.05
CA GLU A 209 -2.51 7.92 4.04
C GLU A 209 -1.88 6.96 5.05
N LEU A 210 -2.59 5.89 5.42
CA LEU A 210 -2.08 4.85 6.33
C LEU A 210 -0.84 4.14 5.77
N PHE A 211 -0.79 3.91 4.46
CA PHE A 211 0.29 3.15 3.83
C PHE A 211 1.31 4.02 3.08
N HIS A 212 1.08 5.33 2.94
CA HIS A 212 1.89 6.22 2.09
C HIS A 212 3.38 6.18 2.41
N ASP A 213 3.74 6.44 3.67
CA ASP A 213 5.13 6.53 4.09
C ASP A 213 5.86 5.20 3.89
N TYR A 214 5.19 4.07 4.19
CA TYR A 214 5.74 2.74 3.98
C TYR A 214 5.97 2.44 2.50
N ILE A 215 5.00 2.76 1.62
CA ILE A 215 5.14 2.53 0.17
C ILE A 215 6.33 3.32 -0.39
N MET A 216 6.49 4.58 0.03
CA MET A 216 7.61 5.42 -0.42
C MET A 216 8.95 4.85 0.05
N VAL A 217 9.03 4.35 1.29
CA VAL A 217 10.21 3.65 1.81
C VAL A 217 10.49 2.38 1.02
N TRP A 218 9.48 1.54 0.74
CA TRP A 218 9.69 0.31 -0.03
C TRP A 218 10.28 0.57 -1.41
N ILE A 219 9.76 1.59 -2.11
CA ILE A 219 10.26 2.00 -3.44
C ILE A 219 11.72 2.42 -3.34
N GLU A 220 12.06 3.22 -2.34
CA GLU A 220 13.43 3.70 -2.11
C GLU A 220 14.39 2.57 -1.72
N ASP A 221 13.98 1.68 -0.81
CA ASP A 221 14.75 0.50 -0.40
C ASP A 221 14.97 -0.47 -1.57
N THR A 222 13.94 -0.68 -2.40
CA THR A 222 14.04 -1.48 -3.63
C THR A 222 15.08 -0.86 -4.57
N ARG A 223 15.03 0.47 -4.74
CA ARG A 223 16.02 1.19 -5.54
C ARG A 223 17.43 1.02 -4.95
N LEU A 224 17.62 1.19 -3.64
CA LEU A 224 18.93 1.04 -2.99
C LEU A 224 19.47 -0.38 -3.14
N HIS A 225 18.63 -1.38 -2.90
CA HIS A 225 18.96 -2.79 -3.04
C HIS A 225 19.43 -3.12 -4.46
N LEU A 226 18.71 -2.65 -5.49
CA LEU A 226 19.09 -2.84 -6.89
C LEU A 226 20.38 -2.09 -7.26
N LEU A 227 20.61 -0.90 -6.70
CA LEU A 227 21.86 -0.15 -6.88
C LEU A 227 23.06 -0.85 -6.23
N ASP A 228 22.87 -1.57 -5.14
CA ASP A 228 23.94 -2.35 -4.51
C ASP A 228 24.41 -3.52 -5.37
N TYR A 229 23.50 -4.19 -6.10
CA TYR A 229 23.91 -5.17 -7.11
C TYR A 229 24.80 -4.57 -8.21
N CYS A 230 24.61 -3.30 -8.54
CA CYS A 230 25.44 -2.61 -9.54
C CYS A 230 26.90 -2.40 -9.06
N LYS A 231 27.16 -2.49 -7.76
CA LYS A 231 28.48 -2.30 -7.15
C LYS A 231 29.31 -3.59 -7.08
N ALA A 232 28.69 -4.76 -7.25
CA ALA A 232 29.37 -6.05 -7.12
C ALA A 232 30.52 -6.21 -8.12
N GLU A 233 31.67 -6.71 -7.65
CA GLU A 233 32.90 -6.83 -8.42
C GLU A 233 32.80 -7.81 -9.60
N LYS A 234 33.73 -7.67 -10.56
CA LYS A 234 33.90 -8.53 -11.75
C LYS A 234 33.87 -10.01 -11.35
N LEU A 235 32.71 -10.66 -11.48
CA LEU A 235 32.67 -12.12 -11.58
C LEU A 235 33.38 -12.50 -12.90
N SER A 236 34.34 -13.43 -12.79
CA SER A 236 35.01 -13.99 -13.97
C SER A 236 33.98 -14.81 -14.75
N TYR A 237 33.44 -14.22 -15.81
CA TYR A 237 32.39 -14.87 -16.60
C TYR A 237 33.01 -15.79 -17.67
N PRO A 238 32.39 -16.94 -17.94
CA PRO A 238 32.87 -17.86 -18.96
C PRO A 238 32.90 -17.20 -20.33
N ALA A 239 33.96 -17.46 -21.10
CA ALA A 239 34.26 -16.84 -22.40
C ALA A 239 33.22 -17.11 -23.52
N ALA A 240 32.13 -17.82 -23.22
CA ALA A 240 31.12 -18.26 -24.19
C ALA A 240 29.87 -17.36 -24.27
N SER A 241 29.68 -16.37 -23.40
CA SER A 241 28.47 -15.54 -23.41
C SER A 241 28.53 -14.38 -24.42
N THR A 242 27.50 -14.26 -25.26
CA THR A 242 27.36 -13.16 -26.24
C THR A 242 26.94 -11.84 -25.61
N THR A 243 26.35 -11.86 -24.41
CA THR A 243 25.92 -10.69 -23.61
C THR A 243 26.43 -10.81 -22.17
N SER A 244 26.45 -9.71 -21.42
CA SER A 244 26.91 -9.70 -20.02
C SER A 244 25.87 -10.35 -19.10
N PRO A 245 26.20 -11.45 -18.40
CA PRO A 245 25.27 -12.10 -17.47
C PRO A 245 24.91 -11.22 -16.26
N PHE A 246 25.80 -10.30 -15.88
CA PHE A 246 25.53 -9.25 -14.89
C PHE A 246 24.27 -8.44 -15.25
N VAL A 247 24.15 -8.03 -16.50
CA VAL A 247 23.02 -7.21 -16.96
C VAL A 247 21.74 -8.02 -16.96
N GLU A 248 21.76 -9.25 -17.49
CA GLU A 248 20.58 -10.12 -17.48
C GLU A 248 20.10 -10.38 -16.04
N GLN A 249 21.01 -10.63 -15.10
CA GLN A 249 20.67 -10.84 -13.69
C GLN A 249 20.01 -9.61 -13.06
N ILE A 250 20.56 -8.40 -13.26
CA ILE A 250 19.95 -7.19 -12.68
C ILE A 250 18.58 -6.91 -13.28
N TYR A 251 18.41 -7.07 -14.59
CA TYR A 251 17.10 -6.86 -15.22
C TYR A 251 16.05 -7.88 -14.77
N GLU A 252 16.47 -9.11 -14.45
CA GLU A 252 15.59 -10.10 -13.83
C GLU A 252 15.19 -9.67 -12.40
N GLN A 253 16.13 -9.17 -11.60
CA GLN A 253 15.84 -8.64 -10.26
C GLN A 253 14.94 -7.39 -10.31
N ILE A 254 15.13 -6.51 -11.30
CA ILE A 254 14.22 -5.38 -11.56
C ILE A 254 12.82 -5.91 -11.84
N ARG A 255 12.68 -6.90 -12.73
CA ARG A 255 11.39 -7.50 -13.10
C ARG A 255 10.67 -8.09 -11.90
N GLU A 256 11.36 -8.90 -11.09
CA GLU A 256 10.82 -9.50 -9.87
C GLU A 256 10.37 -8.42 -8.88
N SER A 257 11.22 -7.42 -8.63
CA SER A 257 10.93 -6.34 -7.69
C SER A 257 9.73 -5.49 -8.12
N ILE A 258 9.62 -5.14 -9.41
CA ILE A 258 8.49 -4.36 -9.94
C ILE A 258 7.17 -5.10 -9.71
N ASN A 259 7.11 -6.40 -10.00
CA ASN A 259 5.87 -7.18 -9.94
C ASN A 259 5.20 -7.18 -8.57
N GLU A 260 5.97 -7.08 -7.47
CA GLU A 260 5.43 -6.99 -6.11
C GLU A 260 4.56 -5.74 -5.89
N TYR A 261 4.83 -4.65 -6.61
CA TYR A 261 4.07 -3.40 -6.50
C TYR A 261 2.74 -3.42 -7.24
N GLY A 262 2.43 -4.48 -8.01
CA GLY A 262 1.20 -4.54 -8.81
C GLY A 262 -0.07 -4.26 -8.00
N VAL A 263 -0.17 -4.79 -6.77
CA VAL A 263 -1.34 -4.55 -5.89
C VAL A 263 -1.44 -3.08 -5.46
N VAL A 264 -0.31 -2.45 -5.17
CA VAL A 264 -0.23 -1.05 -4.76
C VAL A 264 -0.61 -0.13 -5.93
N ILE A 265 -0.01 -0.34 -7.10
CA ILE A 265 -0.23 0.49 -8.28
C ILE A 265 -1.68 0.37 -8.79
N ASN A 266 -2.27 -0.83 -8.79
CA ASN A 266 -3.65 -1.02 -9.20
C ASN A 266 -4.65 -0.23 -8.33
N ARG A 267 -4.30 0.08 -7.07
CA ARG A 267 -5.15 0.85 -6.15
C ARG A 267 -4.80 2.32 -6.14
N TRP A 268 -3.51 2.63 -6.23
CA TRP A 268 -2.97 3.98 -6.17
C TRP A 268 -1.97 4.19 -7.30
N PRO A 269 -2.48 4.43 -8.53
CA PRO A 269 -1.66 4.56 -9.72
C PRO A 269 -0.60 5.66 -9.62
N GLN A 270 -0.80 6.68 -8.79
CA GLN A 270 0.14 7.79 -8.60
C GLN A 270 1.54 7.35 -8.12
N TYR A 271 1.68 6.22 -7.43
CA TYR A 271 2.99 5.70 -7.02
C TYR A 271 3.80 5.15 -8.20
N LEU A 272 3.17 4.95 -9.36
CA LEU A 272 3.84 4.49 -10.58
C LEU A 272 4.96 5.45 -10.99
N MET A 273 4.78 6.76 -10.80
CA MET A 273 5.80 7.77 -11.13
C MET A 273 7.04 7.64 -10.27
N SER A 274 6.87 7.42 -8.97
CA SER A 274 7.97 7.20 -8.02
C SER A 274 8.72 5.91 -8.36
N LEU A 275 7.99 4.84 -8.68
CA LEU A 275 8.58 3.58 -9.12
C LEU A 275 9.33 3.74 -10.46
N GLU A 276 8.74 4.42 -11.44
CA GLU A 276 9.36 4.71 -12.74
C GLU A 276 10.71 5.43 -12.55
N SER A 277 10.74 6.46 -11.70
CA SER A 277 11.96 7.21 -11.39
C SER A 277 13.03 6.33 -10.74
N ALA A 278 12.64 5.52 -9.74
CA ALA A 278 13.53 4.60 -9.07
C ALA A 278 14.18 3.60 -10.04
N ILE A 279 13.39 3.01 -10.93
CA ILE A 279 13.88 2.04 -11.92
C ILE A 279 14.79 2.71 -12.97
N ALA A 280 14.44 3.92 -13.42
CA ALA A 280 15.29 4.68 -14.32
C ALA A 280 16.66 5.00 -13.69
N ASP A 281 16.71 5.32 -12.41
CA ASP A 281 17.96 5.53 -11.67
C ASP A 281 18.83 4.27 -11.67
N VAL A 282 18.23 3.10 -11.42
CA VAL A 282 18.92 1.79 -11.48
C VAL A 282 19.45 1.52 -12.88
N GLU A 283 18.65 1.68 -13.94
CA GLU A 283 19.10 1.43 -15.32
C GLU A 283 20.28 2.34 -15.73
N ARG A 284 20.29 3.61 -15.26
CA ARG A 284 21.44 4.51 -15.46
C ARG A 284 22.68 3.96 -14.77
N GLU A 285 22.55 3.42 -13.58
CA GLU A 285 23.68 2.86 -12.84
C GLU A 285 24.16 1.53 -13.44
N VAL A 286 23.27 0.67 -13.93
CA VAL A 286 23.62 -0.56 -14.68
C VAL A 286 24.50 -0.20 -15.88
N MET A 287 24.13 0.82 -16.66
CA MET A 287 24.93 1.27 -17.79
C MET A 287 26.32 1.77 -17.35
N LYS A 288 26.40 2.54 -16.26
CA LYS A 288 27.70 3.00 -15.72
C LYS A 288 28.57 1.85 -15.22
N ALA A 289 27.98 0.90 -14.50
CA ALA A 289 28.65 -0.29 -13.99
C ALA A 289 29.17 -1.14 -15.15
N LEU A 290 28.38 -1.31 -16.20
CA LEU A 290 28.80 -1.99 -17.43
C LEU A 290 29.99 -1.26 -18.09
N GLU A 291 29.93 0.06 -18.26
CA GLU A 291 31.06 0.83 -18.80
C GLU A 291 32.32 0.69 -17.94
N LYS A 292 32.18 0.59 -16.62
CA LYS A 292 33.29 0.37 -15.69
C LYS A 292 33.87 -1.04 -15.83
N GLN A 293 33.04 -2.07 -15.96
CA GLN A 293 33.48 -3.47 -16.15
C GLN A 293 34.31 -3.63 -17.43
N TYR A 294 33.96 -2.90 -18.49
CA TYR A 294 34.65 -2.93 -19.78
C TYR A 294 35.61 -1.75 -19.99
N MET A 295 35.99 -1.02 -18.93
CA MET A 295 36.80 0.21 -19.04
C MET A 295 38.09 0.00 -19.84
N GLU A 296 38.82 -1.07 -19.59
CA GLU A 296 40.07 -1.40 -20.29
C GLU A 296 39.85 -1.60 -21.79
N THR A 297 38.76 -2.26 -22.17
CA THR A 297 38.36 -2.47 -23.57
C THR A 297 37.90 -1.16 -24.23
N LEU A 298 37.29 -0.26 -23.47
CA LEU A 298 36.72 1.00 -23.95
C LEU A 298 37.73 2.16 -23.98
N MET A 299 38.83 2.10 -23.22
CA MET A 299 39.86 3.15 -23.18
C MET A 299 40.39 3.55 -24.57
N PRO A 300 40.78 2.61 -25.46
CA PRO A 300 41.29 2.95 -26.79
C PRO A 300 40.28 3.69 -27.69
N LEU A 301 38.99 3.52 -27.41
CA LEU A 301 37.88 4.18 -28.11
C LEU A 301 37.58 5.58 -27.53
N ARG A 302 37.93 5.84 -26.25
CA ARG A 302 37.77 7.15 -25.62
C ARG A 302 38.80 8.18 -26.13
N ASP A 303 40.01 7.74 -26.47
CA ASP A 303 41.08 8.59 -27.02
C ASP A 303 40.92 8.93 -28.53
N GLY A 304 39.79 8.55 -29.14
CA GLY A 304 39.45 8.82 -30.55
C GLY A 304 38.77 10.17 -30.81
N ILE A 305 38.38 10.92 -29.77
CA ILE A 305 37.75 12.24 -29.96
C ILE A 305 38.86 13.28 -30.24
N PRO A 306 38.91 13.92 -31.43
CA PRO A 306 40.09 14.65 -31.88
C PRO A 306 40.48 15.87 -31.02
N LYS A 307 41.67 15.82 -30.40
CA LYS A 307 42.63 16.95 -30.47
C LYS A 307 43.63 16.70 -31.62
N ILE A 308 43.11 16.35 -32.81
CA ILE A 308 43.91 16.11 -34.01
C ILE A 308 44.31 17.45 -34.63
N LEU A 309 45.07 18.25 -33.91
CA LEU A 309 45.87 19.33 -34.52
C LEU A 309 47.31 19.38 -33.98
N GLU A 310 47.59 18.81 -32.79
CA GLU A 310 48.93 18.91 -32.19
C GLU A 310 49.85 17.69 -32.45
N LYS A 311 49.32 16.54 -32.85
CA LYS A 311 50.13 15.31 -33.05
C LYS A 311 50.47 14.97 -34.50
N HIS A 312 50.07 15.77 -35.48
CA HIS A 312 50.40 15.52 -36.89
C HIS A 312 51.76 16.08 -37.35
N VAL A 313 52.44 16.88 -36.54
CA VAL A 313 53.78 17.40 -36.91
C VAL A 313 54.93 16.50 -36.42
N GLN A 314 54.69 15.56 -35.51
CA GLN A 314 55.74 14.64 -35.00
C GLN A 314 55.78 13.26 -35.67
N ARG A 315 54.87 12.96 -36.61
CA ARG A 315 54.79 11.62 -37.25
C ARG A 315 55.50 11.48 -38.59
N LEU A 316 56.20 12.51 -39.08
CA LEU A 316 56.91 12.44 -40.35
C LEU A 316 58.33 11.80 -40.27
N THR A 317 58.79 11.36 -39.08
CA THR A 317 60.18 10.88 -38.93
C THR A 317 60.39 9.53 -38.24
N ARG A 318 59.38 8.67 -38.11
CA ARG A 318 59.64 7.28 -37.68
C ARG A 318 58.73 6.26 -38.36
N ARG A 319 59.30 5.50 -39.29
CA ARG A 319 58.78 4.21 -39.75
C ARG A 319 58.65 3.28 -38.55
N GLN A 320 57.46 3.21 -37.95
CA GLN A 320 57.07 2.12 -37.07
C GLN A 320 55.84 1.46 -37.67
N SER A 321 55.98 0.17 -37.97
CA SER A 321 54.92 -0.76 -38.38
C SER A 321 53.70 -0.58 -37.47
N VAL A 322 52.60 -0.08 -38.02
CA VAL A 322 51.30 -0.01 -37.33
C VAL A 322 50.76 -1.43 -37.28
N ALA A 323 50.81 -2.06 -36.11
CA ALA A 323 50.11 -3.32 -35.89
C ALA A 323 48.59 -3.09 -36.11
N PRO A 324 47.90 -3.96 -36.86
CA PRO A 324 46.46 -3.81 -37.07
C PRO A 324 45.73 -3.89 -35.72
N TYR A 325 44.79 -2.99 -35.50
CA TYR A 325 43.94 -3.03 -34.32
C TYR A 325 43.11 -4.32 -34.33
N VAL A 326 43.43 -5.24 -33.41
CA VAL A 326 42.64 -6.46 -33.22
C VAL A 326 41.47 -6.12 -32.31
N VAL A 327 40.25 -6.17 -32.86
CA VAL A 327 39.01 -5.93 -32.12
C VAL A 327 38.88 -7.01 -31.02
N PRO A 328 38.88 -6.66 -29.73
CA PRO A 328 38.75 -7.66 -28.67
C PRO A 328 37.34 -8.27 -28.68
N ASN A 329 37.22 -9.58 -28.49
CA ASN A 329 35.92 -10.27 -28.36
C ASN A 329 35.02 -9.63 -27.28
N GLN A 330 35.65 -9.10 -26.21
CA GLN A 330 34.98 -8.36 -25.13
C GLN A 330 34.21 -7.12 -25.61
N LEU A 331 34.67 -6.46 -26.68
CA LEU A 331 34.00 -5.30 -27.26
C LEU A 331 32.70 -5.71 -27.96
N GLY A 332 32.71 -6.87 -28.62
CA GLY A 332 31.51 -7.50 -29.18
C GLY A 332 30.49 -7.83 -28.10
N THR A 333 30.93 -8.45 -27.00
CA THR A 333 30.06 -8.72 -25.83
C THR A 333 29.48 -7.44 -25.25
N PHE A 334 30.27 -6.38 -25.08
CA PHE A 334 29.79 -5.08 -24.60
C PHE A 334 28.72 -4.49 -25.53
N MET A 335 29.00 -4.40 -26.84
CA MET A 335 28.07 -3.84 -27.81
C MET A 335 26.76 -4.63 -27.90
N ASN A 336 26.85 -5.96 -27.89
CA ASN A 336 25.67 -6.83 -27.85
C ASN A 336 24.87 -6.62 -26.56
N THR A 337 25.54 -6.42 -25.42
CA THR A 337 24.88 -6.15 -24.14
C THR A 337 24.13 -4.83 -24.16
N VAL A 338 24.75 -3.74 -24.63
CA VAL A 338 24.08 -2.43 -24.72
C VAL A 338 22.88 -2.50 -25.68
N LYS A 339 23.03 -3.20 -26.82
CA LYS A 339 21.92 -3.44 -27.74
C LYS A 339 20.80 -4.26 -27.10
N ARG A 340 21.15 -5.31 -26.36
CA ARG A 340 20.23 -6.18 -25.61
C ARG A 340 19.46 -5.41 -24.53
N MET A 341 20.14 -4.50 -23.83
CA MET A 341 19.50 -3.57 -22.89
C MET A 341 18.46 -2.72 -23.62
N LEU A 342 18.86 -2.05 -24.71
CA LEU A 342 18.01 -1.13 -25.46
C LEU A 342 16.81 -1.81 -26.12
N ASP A 343 17.02 -2.91 -26.83
CA ASP A 343 16.01 -3.49 -27.73
C ASP A 343 15.10 -4.50 -27.04
N VAL A 344 15.47 -5.00 -25.85
CA VAL A 344 14.69 -6.06 -25.19
C VAL A 344 14.51 -5.85 -23.69
N LEU A 345 15.59 -5.69 -22.93
CA LEU A 345 15.47 -5.70 -21.45
C LEU A 345 14.75 -4.45 -20.94
N HIS A 346 15.15 -3.27 -21.41
CA HIS A 346 14.47 -2.01 -21.12
C HIS A 346 13.02 -2.04 -21.61
N CYS A 347 12.77 -2.48 -22.85
CA CYS A 347 11.41 -2.56 -23.40
C CYS A 347 10.49 -3.45 -22.55
N ARG A 348 10.98 -4.59 -22.04
CA ARG A 348 10.18 -5.46 -21.16
C ARG A 348 9.78 -4.77 -19.85
N VAL A 349 10.72 -4.04 -19.23
CA VAL A 349 10.45 -3.27 -18.02
C VAL A 349 9.45 -2.15 -18.31
N GLU A 350 9.68 -1.43 -19.41
CA GLU A 350 8.80 -0.36 -19.87
C GLU A 350 7.39 -0.87 -20.17
N ASP A 351 7.23 -2.05 -20.79
CA ASP A 351 5.95 -2.67 -21.09
C ASP A 351 5.16 -3.03 -19.82
N ILE A 352 5.84 -3.52 -18.77
CA ILE A 352 5.22 -3.79 -17.46
C ILE A 352 4.68 -2.49 -16.87
N LEU A 353 5.52 -1.46 -16.79
CA LEU A 353 5.12 -0.16 -16.22
C LEU A 353 4.01 0.50 -17.06
N LYS A 354 4.10 0.44 -18.40
CA LYS A 354 3.07 0.94 -19.32
C LYS A 354 1.74 0.21 -19.15
N SER A 355 1.75 -1.10 -18.91
CA SER A 355 0.52 -1.85 -18.66
C SER A 355 -0.24 -1.28 -17.46
N TRP A 356 0.47 -0.79 -16.44
CA TRP A 356 -0.12 -0.17 -15.26
C TRP A 356 -0.45 1.31 -15.44
N ALA A 357 0.20 1.99 -16.38
CA ALA A 357 -0.14 3.37 -16.72
C ALA A 357 -1.57 3.50 -17.27
N SER A 358 -2.16 2.42 -17.78
CA SER A 358 -3.58 2.38 -18.16
C SER A 358 -4.53 2.70 -16.99
N TYR A 359 -4.10 2.46 -15.74
CA TYR A 359 -4.88 2.75 -14.54
C TYR A 359 -4.75 4.19 -14.05
N LEU A 360 -3.81 4.99 -14.60
CA LEU A 360 -3.70 6.41 -14.25
C LEU A 360 -4.90 7.17 -14.81
N THR A 361 -5.88 7.46 -13.97
CA THR A 361 -6.84 8.54 -14.26
C THR A 361 -6.08 9.87 -14.25
N ILE A 362 -6.19 10.66 -15.32
CA ILE A 362 -5.55 11.98 -15.48
C ILE A 362 -6.21 12.96 -14.48
N ALA A 363 -5.89 12.81 -13.20
CA ALA A 363 -6.28 13.72 -12.14
C ALA A 363 -5.00 14.41 -11.68
N ASN A 364 -4.83 15.66 -12.14
CA ASN A 364 -3.71 16.59 -11.88
C ASN A 364 -2.59 16.54 -12.94
N GLY A 365 -2.73 17.44 -13.92
CA GLY A 365 -1.92 17.51 -15.13
C GLY A 365 -0.55 18.15 -14.99
N THR A 366 0.41 17.51 -14.31
CA THR A 366 1.81 17.97 -14.36
C THR A 366 2.89 16.89 -14.37
N THR A 367 2.57 15.60 -14.26
CA THR A 367 3.57 14.52 -14.43
C THR A 367 3.08 13.47 -15.42
N LEU A 368 3.70 13.45 -16.61
CA LEU A 368 3.40 12.48 -17.65
C LEU A 368 4.23 11.21 -17.39
N PHE A 369 3.55 10.11 -17.12
CA PHE A 369 4.18 8.78 -17.11
C PHE A 369 4.96 8.54 -18.40
N GLY A 370 6.16 7.96 -18.27
CA GLY A 370 7.01 7.57 -19.39
C GLY A 370 8.12 8.57 -19.74
N GLU A 371 8.19 9.74 -19.09
CA GLU A 371 9.30 10.68 -19.31
C GLU A 371 10.65 10.07 -18.91
N GLN A 372 10.70 9.39 -17.77
CA GLN A 372 11.95 8.77 -17.29
C GLN A 372 12.33 7.57 -18.16
N MET A 373 11.37 6.73 -18.53
CA MET A 373 11.63 5.61 -19.45
C MET A 373 12.13 6.09 -20.83
N ASN A 374 11.51 7.13 -21.39
CA ASN A 374 11.98 7.75 -22.63
C ASN A 374 13.41 8.29 -22.51
N SER A 375 13.74 8.90 -21.37
CA SER A 375 15.09 9.38 -21.08
C SER A 375 16.12 8.24 -21.10
N ILE A 376 15.79 7.07 -20.53
CA ILE A 376 16.64 5.87 -20.60
C ILE A 376 16.81 5.37 -22.04
N THR A 377 15.72 5.26 -22.80
CA THR A 377 15.77 4.89 -24.22
C THR A 377 16.72 5.81 -25.01
N VAL A 378 16.61 7.13 -24.81
CA VAL A 378 17.48 8.11 -25.46
C VAL A 378 18.93 7.94 -25.02
N MET A 379 19.18 7.73 -23.72
CA MET A 379 20.51 7.52 -23.17
C MET A 379 21.18 6.28 -23.76
N LEU A 380 20.50 5.12 -23.74
CA LEU A 380 21.01 3.86 -24.29
C LEU A 380 21.29 3.97 -25.79
N ARG A 381 20.36 4.55 -26.56
CA ARG A 381 20.53 4.77 -28.00
C ARG A 381 21.71 5.68 -28.31
N LYS A 382 21.88 6.76 -27.54
CA LYS A 382 23.01 7.70 -27.68
C LYS A 382 24.34 7.01 -27.38
N LYS A 383 24.41 6.23 -26.30
CA LYS A 383 25.61 5.46 -25.93
C LYS A 383 25.96 4.43 -27.00
N TYR A 384 25.00 3.64 -27.46
CA TYR A 384 25.21 2.63 -28.50
C TYR A 384 25.76 3.24 -29.79
N LYS A 385 25.13 4.31 -30.31
CA LYS A 385 25.60 5.01 -31.51
C LYS A 385 27.01 5.58 -31.34
N LYS A 386 27.30 6.18 -30.17
CA LYS A 386 28.63 6.74 -29.87
C LYS A 386 29.71 5.66 -29.91
N TYR A 387 29.48 4.51 -29.28
CA TYR A 387 30.46 3.42 -29.28
C TYR A 387 30.61 2.79 -30.67
N LEU A 388 29.52 2.61 -31.42
CA LEU A 388 29.57 2.10 -32.79
C LEU A 388 30.42 3.00 -33.70
N GLN A 389 30.21 4.32 -33.63
CA GLN A 389 30.98 5.29 -34.41
C GLN A 389 32.48 5.22 -34.07
N ALA A 390 32.83 5.19 -32.78
CA ALA A 390 34.22 5.11 -32.34
C ALA A 390 34.93 3.82 -32.79
N ILE A 391 34.18 2.72 -32.93
CA ILE A 391 34.70 1.45 -33.46
C ILE A 391 34.98 1.57 -34.95
N VAL A 392 34.04 2.11 -35.73
CA VAL A 392 34.21 2.32 -37.18
C VAL A 392 35.42 3.23 -37.46
N GLU A 393 35.57 4.33 -36.72
CA GLU A 393 36.71 5.26 -36.84
C GLU A 393 38.08 4.66 -36.50
N LYS A 394 38.12 3.51 -35.80
CA LYS A 394 39.37 2.82 -35.44
C LYS A 394 39.70 1.65 -36.35
N ILE A 395 38.72 1.16 -37.10
CA ILE A 395 38.87 0.04 -38.05
C ILE A 395 39.17 0.55 -39.47
N VAL A 396 38.64 1.72 -39.84
CA VAL A 396 39.00 2.47 -41.07
C VAL A 396 40.33 3.18 -40.85
#